data_AF-A0AAN8LFR4-F1
#
_entry.id   AF-A0AAN8LFR4-F1
#
_cell.length_a   1.000
_cell.length_b   1.000
_cell.length_c   1.000
_cell.angle_alpha   90.00
_cell.angle_beta   90.00
_cell.angle_gamma   90.00
#
_symmetry.space_group_name_H-M   'P 1'
#
loop_
_entity.id
_entity.type
_entity.pdbx_description
1 polymer ?
#
loop_
_entity_poly.entity_id
_entity_poly.type
_entity_poly.pdbx_seq_one_letter_code
_entity_poly.pdbx_strand_id
1 'polypeptide(L)'
;MKKMPHFRKQMAQKTVHLNLTEDYMNHFQKNVQKLCKAEQDLAVGSDVEGQKVKDPIRTLLPVLLHPHDIYDKIRAVLLYIFSLNGTTEENLNKLIQHVKIKEDIEFILNWRELGVPIISSITELVPTA
;
A
#
# COMPACT_ATOMS: atom_id res chain seq x y z
N MET A 1 41.01 -4.30 34.22
CA MET A 1 40.67 -3.30 33.17
C MET A 1 40.84 -3.78 31.71
N LYS A 2 41.51 -4.90 31.40
CA LYS A 2 41.78 -5.38 30.02
C LYS A 2 40.54 -5.70 29.14
N LYS A 3 39.36 -5.93 29.72
CA LYS A 3 38.12 -6.24 28.96
C LYS A 3 37.37 -4.99 28.44
N MET A 4 37.77 -3.79 28.86
CA MET A 4 37.05 -2.54 28.57
C MET A 4 36.95 -2.22 27.05
N PRO A 5 37.98 -2.41 26.22
CA PRO A 5 37.86 -2.20 24.76
C PRO A 5 36.87 -3.16 24.10
N HIS A 6 36.83 -4.41 24.55
CA HIS A 6 35.88 -5.42 24.08
C HIS A 6 34.44 -5.07 24.46
N PHE A 7 34.22 -4.60 25.70
CA PHE A 7 32.91 -4.10 26.12
C PHE A 7 32.47 -2.85 25.34
N ARG A 8 33.39 -1.92 25.05
CA ARG A 8 33.11 -0.75 24.21
C ARG A 8 32.68 -1.17 22.80
N LYS A 9 33.35 -2.16 22.20
CA LYS A 9 32.98 -2.70 20.88
C LYS A 9 31.57 -3.31 20.89
N GLN A 10 31.23 -4.11 21.90
CA GLN A 10 29.88 -4.68 22.03
C GLN A 10 28.82 -3.61 22.28
N MET A 11 29.12 -2.61 23.11
CA MET A 11 28.20 -1.49 23.33
C MET A 11 27.94 -0.73 22.03
N ALA A 12 28.99 -0.38 21.28
CA ALA A 12 28.84 0.31 20.00
C ALA A 12 27.95 -0.47 19.02
N GLN A 13 28.14 -1.79 18.92
CA GLN A 13 27.28 -2.65 18.08
C GLN A 13 25.81 -2.59 18.51
N LYS A 14 25.52 -2.70 19.81
CA LYS A 14 24.15 -2.62 20.33
C LYS A 14 23.54 -1.24 20.14
N THR A 15 24.31 -0.17 20.34
CA THR A 15 23.85 1.21 20.14
C THR A 15 23.39 1.44 18.71
N VAL A 16 24.08 0.89 17.71
CA VAL A 16 23.65 0.99 16.30
C VAL A 16 22.26 0.37 16.10
N HIS A 17 22.00 -0.82 16.66
CA HIS A 17 20.69 -1.46 16.56
C HIS A 17 19.59 -0.69 17.29
N LEU A 18 19.89 -0.07 18.43
CA LEU A 18 18.95 0.76 19.17
C LEU A 18 18.56 1.99 18.35
N ASN A 19 19.54 2.73 17.83
CA ASN A 19 19.28 3.92 17.02
C ASN A 19 18.47 3.56 15.76
N LEU A 20 18.85 2.49 15.07
CA LEU A 20 18.13 2.02 13.89
C LEU A 20 16.67 1.66 14.21
N THR A 21 16.44 0.98 15.33
CA THR A 21 15.09 0.61 15.78
C THR A 21 14.26 1.86 16.10
N GLU A 22 14.86 2.84 16.76
CA GLU A 22 14.22 4.12 17.07
C GLU A 22 13.82 4.86 15.79
N ASP A 23 14.72 4.96 14.82
CA ASP A 23 14.45 5.58 13.52
C ASP A 23 13.28 4.89 12.78
N TYR A 24 13.27 3.55 12.75
CA TYR A 24 12.16 2.80 12.14
C TYR A 24 10.83 2.99 12.86
N MET A 25 10.83 2.96 14.19
CA MET A 25 9.60 3.14 14.97
C MET A 25 9.04 4.55 14.81
N ASN A 26 9.91 5.57 14.75
CA ASN A 26 9.51 6.94 14.49
C ASN A 26 8.87 7.09 13.11
N HIS A 27 9.48 6.50 12.07
CA HIS A 27 8.90 6.49 10.73
C HIS A 27 7.57 5.72 10.68
N PHE A 28 7.50 4.57 11.36
CA PHE A 28 6.32 3.72 11.40
C PHE A 28 5.12 4.41 12.03
N GLN A 29 5.30 4.98 13.23
CA GLN A 29 4.25 5.65 13.98
C GLN A 29 3.74 6.91 13.29
N LYS A 30 4.63 7.63 12.59
CA LYS A 30 4.27 8.89 11.91
C LYS A 30 3.41 8.64 10.67
N ASN A 31 3.81 7.70 9.80
CA ASN A 31 3.23 7.56 8.47
C ASN A 31 2.79 6.13 8.13
N VAL A 32 3.57 5.11 8.46
CA VAL A 32 3.37 3.76 7.91
C VAL A 32 2.24 2.99 8.59
N GLN A 33 1.98 3.22 9.88
CA GLN A 33 1.00 2.44 10.64
C GLN A 33 -0.41 2.48 10.02
N LYS A 34 -0.88 3.67 9.64
CA LYS A 34 -2.20 3.84 9.01
C LYS A 34 -2.25 3.26 7.61
N LEU A 35 -1.18 3.45 6.84
CA LEU A 35 -1.01 2.86 5.51
C LEU A 35 -1.09 1.33 5.59
N CYS A 36 -0.32 0.70 6.48
CA CYS A 36 -0.31 -0.74 6.64
C CYS A 36 -1.69 -1.31 6.97
N LYS A 37 -2.48 -0.64 7.81
CA LYS A 37 -3.84 -1.13 8.10
C LYS A 37 -4.68 -1.22 6.81
N ALA A 38 -4.71 -0.16 6.02
CA ALA A 38 -5.44 -0.15 4.76
C ALA A 38 -4.87 -1.17 3.75
N GLU A 39 -3.55 -1.26 3.63
CA GLU A 39 -2.90 -2.23 2.73
C GLU A 39 -3.24 -3.68 3.13
N GLN A 40 -3.23 -4.02 4.42
CA GLN A 40 -3.57 -5.36 4.90
C GLN A 40 -5.04 -5.69 4.65
N ASP A 41 -5.96 -4.79 5.02
CA ASP A 41 -7.39 -4.99 4.81
C ASP A 41 -7.71 -5.19 3.31
N LEU A 42 -7.08 -4.41 2.41
CA LEU A 42 -7.26 -4.53 0.96
C LEU A 42 -6.61 -5.79 0.37
N ALA A 43 -5.41 -6.16 0.81
CA ALA A 43 -4.68 -7.32 0.30
C ALA A 43 -5.30 -8.64 0.74
N VAL A 44 -5.73 -8.72 2.01
CA VAL A 44 -6.31 -9.93 2.60
C VAL A 44 -7.81 -10.04 2.26
N GLY A 45 -8.49 -8.90 2.06
CA GLY A 45 -9.93 -8.85 1.82
C GLY A 45 -10.78 -8.98 3.10
N SER A 46 -10.15 -8.97 4.27
CA SER A 46 -10.79 -8.94 5.58
C SER A 46 -10.04 -8.05 6.56
N ASP A 47 -10.74 -7.52 7.56
CA ASP A 47 -10.11 -6.78 8.65
C ASP A 47 -9.40 -7.70 9.66
N VAL A 48 -8.82 -7.08 10.70
CA VAL A 48 -8.10 -7.77 11.79
C VAL A 48 -8.95 -8.78 12.58
N GLU A 49 -10.28 -8.68 12.52
CA GLU A 49 -11.20 -9.62 13.16
C GLU A 49 -11.63 -10.75 12.20
N GLY A 50 -11.14 -10.73 10.95
CA GLY A 50 -11.52 -11.65 9.89
C GLY A 50 -12.84 -11.30 9.21
N GLN A 51 -13.41 -10.11 9.48
CA GLN A 51 -14.62 -9.68 8.80
C GLN A 51 -14.30 -9.22 7.38
N LYS A 52 -15.04 -9.72 6.39
CA LYS A 52 -14.83 -9.34 4.98
C LYS A 52 -14.94 -7.83 4.79
N VAL A 53 -13.99 -7.24 4.06
CA VAL A 53 -14.05 -5.84 3.65
C VAL A 53 -15.21 -5.67 2.66
N LYS A 54 -16.27 -5.00 3.11
CA LYS A 54 -17.49 -4.78 2.31
C LYS A 54 -17.34 -3.63 1.34
N ASP A 55 -16.53 -2.64 1.68
CA ASP A 55 -16.38 -1.39 0.94
C ASP A 55 -14.89 -1.02 0.83
N PRO A 56 -14.18 -1.55 -0.19
CA PRO A 56 -12.76 -1.31 -0.37
C PRO A 56 -12.41 0.17 -0.59
N ILE A 57 -13.33 0.99 -1.15
CA ILE A 57 -13.05 2.42 -1.35
C ILE A 57 -13.03 3.15 -0.01
N ARG A 58 -13.88 2.78 0.96
CA ARG A 58 -13.81 3.33 2.33
C ARG A 58 -12.50 3.02 3.04
N THR A 59 -11.93 1.84 2.79
CA THR A 59 -10.60 1.47 3.31
C THR A 59 -9.49 2.28 2.65
N LEU A 60 -9.60 2.57 1.35
CA LEU A 60 -8.61 3.34 0.59
C LEU A 60 -8.62 4.84 0.90
N LEU A 61 -9.81 5.45 1.08
CA LEU A 61 -9.99 6.90 1.20
C LEU A 61 -9.07 7.58 2.23
N PRO A 62 -8.90 7.05 3.47
CA PRO A 62 -7.99 7.64 4.45
C PRO A 62 -6.55 7.79 3.94
N VAL A 63 -6.05 6.84 3.13
CA VAL A 63 -4.70 6.90 2.56
C VAL A 63 -4.62 7.99 1.49
N LEU A 64 -5.65 8.14 0.65
CA LEU A 64 -5.64 9.15 -0.41
C LEU A 64 -5.68 10.58 0.14
N LEU A 65 -6.45 10.78 1.23
CA LEU A 65 -6.64 12.09 1.87
C LEU A 65 -5.47 12.52 2.76
N HIS A 66 -4.67 11.59 3.26
CA HIS A 66 -3.50 11.91 4.09
C HIS A 66 -2.30 12.30 3.19
N PRO A 67 -1.34 13.12 3.68
CA PRO A 67 -0.15 13.50 2.91
C PRO A 67 0.91 12.38 2.90
N HIS A 68 0.51 11.18 2.45
CA HIS A 68 1.44 10.11 2.11
C HIS A 68 2.21 10.44 0.83
N ASP A 69 3.37 9.80 0.68
CA ASP A 69 4.15 9.87 -0.55
C ASP A 69 3.34 9.33 -1.73
N ILE A 70 3.65 9.79 -2.94
CA ILE A 70 2.96 9.36 -4.16
C ILE A 70 3.03 7.84 -4.34
N TYR A 71 4.19 7.22 -4.03
CA TYR A 71 4.37 5.78 -4.18
C TYR A 71 3.54 4.97 -3.18
N ASP A 72 3.38 5.47 -1.95
CA ASP A 72 2.51 4.85 -0.95
C ASP A 72 1.05 4.86 -1.41
N LYS A 73 0.62 5.96 -2.04
CA LYS A 73 -0.74 6.06 -2.58
C LYS A 73 -0.94 5.18 -3.80
N ILE A 74 0.04 5.08 -4.70
CA ILE A 74 0.00 4.17 -5.86
C ILE A 74 -0.15 2.71 -5.38
N ARG A 75 0.64 2.29 -4.39
CA ARG A 75 0.55 0.95 -3.79
C ARG A 75 -0.85 0.66 -3.24
N ALA A 76 -1.42 1.60 -2.48
CA ALA A 76 -2.77 1.44 -1.94
C ALA A 76 -3.85 1.38 -3.04
N VAL A 77 -3.73 2.20 -4.09
CA VAL A 77 -4.63 2.16 -5.25
C VAL A 77 -4.53 0.82 -5.99
N LEU A 78 -3.33 0.29 -6.19
CA LEU A 78 -3.13 -1.04 -6.79
C LEU A 78 -3.80 -2.13 -5.97
N LEU A 79 -3.62 -2.15 -4.65
CA LEU A 79 -4.27 -3.13 -3.77
C LEU A 79 -5.81 -3.03 -3.83
N TYR A 80 -6.35 -1.81 -3.90
CA TYR A 80 -7.77 -1.61 -4.14
C TYR A 80 -8.24 -2.23 -5.47
N ILE A 81 -7.53 -1.96 -6.57
CA ILE A 81 -7.86 -2.53 -7.89
C ILE A 81 -7.77 -4.06 -7.86
N PHE A 82 -6.73 -4.61 -7.23
CA PHE A 82 -6.55 -6.07 -7.11
C PHE A 82 -7.65 -6.71 -6.28
N SER A 83 -8.08 -6.06 -5.20
CA SER A 83 -9.18 -6.56 -4.35
C SER A 83 -10.52 -6.67 -5.08
N LEU A 84 -10.69 -5.87 -6.15
CA LEU A 84 -11.89 -5.86 -7.00
C LEU A 84 -11.73 -6.68 -8.28
N ASN A 85 -10.53 -7.19 -8.57
CA ASN A 85 -10.19 -7.81 -9.84
C ASN A 85 -10.43 -6.87 -11.04
N GLY A 86 -10.01 -5.61 -10.88
CA GLY A 86 -10.17 -4.55 -11.86
C GLY A 86 -11.15 -3.45 -11.41
N THR A 87 -11.11 -2.30 -12.09
CA THR A 87 -12.05 -1.20 -11.88
C THR A 87 -12.50 -0.58 -13.19
N THR A 88 -13.45 0.35 -13.18
CA THR A 88 -13.86 1.06 -14.41
C THR A 88 -12.85 2.16 -14.76
N GLU A 89 -12.73 2.51 -16.05
CA GLU A 89 -11.88 3.64 -16.48
C GLU A 89 -12.27 4.94 -15.79
N GLU A 90 -13.58 5.18 -15.60
CA GLU A 90 -14.08 6.35 -14.89
C GLU A 90 -13.59 6.40 -13.44
N ASN A 91 -13.67 5.28 -12.71
CA ASN A 91 -13.20 5.22 -11.33
C ASN A 91 -11.68 5.37 -11.25
N LEU A 92 -10.94 4.74 -12.16
CA LEU A 92 -9.49 4.88 -12.23
C LEU A 92 -9.09 6.34 -12.48
N ASN A 93 -9.73 7.01 -13.44
CA ASN A 93 -9.49 8.42 -13.75
C ASN A 93 -9.78 9.32 -12.53
N LYS A 94 -10.87 9.07 -11.80
CA LYS A 94 -11.20 9.81 -10.57
C LYS A 94 -10.15 9.62 -9.48
N LEU A 95 -9.62 8.41 -9.32
CA LEU A 95 -8.55 8.11 -8.36
C LEU A 95 -7.25 8.84 -8.74
N ILE A 96 -6.84 8.76 -10.01
CA ILE A 96 -5.62 9.43 -10.50
C ILE A 96 -5.71 10.95 -10.32
N GLN A 97 -6.86 11.55 -10.66
CA GLN A 97 -7.09 12.98 -10.52
C GLN A 97 -7.03 13.45 -9.05
N HIS A 98 -7.70 12.74 -8.14
CA HIS A 98 -7.69 13.10 -6.72
C HIS A 98 -6.29 13.01 -6.11
N VAL A 99 -5.52 12.01 -6.54
CA VAL A 99 -4.25 11.68 -5.92
C VAL A 99 -3.07 12.38 -6.61
N LYS A 100 -3.33 13.11 -7.71
CA LYS A 100 -2.33 13.80 -8.53
C LYS A 100 -1.26 12.84 -9.09
N ILE A 101 -1.60 11.57 -9.33
CA ILE A 101 -0.73 10.52 -9.90
C ILE A 101 -0.62 10.68 -11.43
N LYS A 102 -0.78 11.89 -11.98
CA LYS A 102 -0.93 12.04 -13.42
C LYS A 102 0.35 11.68 -14.18
N GLU A 103 1.49 11.97 -13.58
CA GLU A 103 2.81 11.69 -14.17
C GLU A 103 3.22 10.22 -14.02
N ASP A 104 2.66 9.53 -13.01
CA ASP A 104 3.03 8.18 -12.59
C ASP A 104 1.95 7.12 -12.92
N ILE A 105 1.04 7.45 -13.84
CA ILE A 105 -0.09 6.56 -14.19
C ILE A 105 0.37 5.20 -14.74
N GLU A 106 1.52 5.17 -15.41
CA GLU A 106 2.08 3.95 -16.01
C GLU A 106 2.42 2.89 -14.95
N PHE A 107 2.76 3.29 -13.71
CA PHE A 107 2.98 2.37 -12.60
C PHE A 107 1.73 1.56 -12.26
N ILE A 108 0.54 2.08 -12.57
CA ILE A 108 -0.73 1.36 -12.39
C ILE A 108 -1.06 0.54 -13.63
N LEU A 109 -1.01 1.16 -14.81
CA LEU A 109 -1.47 0.53 -16.05
C LEU A 109 -0.60 -0.65 -16.49
N ASN A 110 0.71 -0.59 -16.29
CA ASN A 110 1.65 -1.60 -16.78
C ASN A 110 1.49 -2.98 -16.11
N TRP A 111 0.76 -3.07 -14.98
CA TRP A 111 0.40 -4.36 -14.38
C TRP A 111 -0.45 -5.24 -15.31
N ARG A 112 -1.13 -4.64 -16.31
CA ARG A 112 -1.81 -5.39 -17.37
C ARG A 112 -0.86 -6.28 -18.17
N GLU A 113 0.39 -5.84 -18.35
CA GLU A 113 1.43 -6.59 -19.08
C GLU A 113 1.91 -7.81 -18.29
N LEU A 114 1.64 -7.82 -16.98
CA LEU A 114 1.86 -8.97 -16.10
C LEU A 114 0.61 -9.85 -15.98
N GLY A 115 -0.44 -9.59 -16.77
CA GLY A 115 -1.69 -10.35 -16.76
C GLY A 115 -2.66 -9.97 -15.63
N VAL A 116 -2.42 -8.88 -14.90
CA VAL A 116 -3.32 -8.43 -13.83
C VAL A 116 -4.41 -7.52 -14.40
N PRO A 117 -5.70 -7.79 -14.12
CA PRO A 117 -6.78 -6.95 -14.63
C PRO A 117 -6.82 -5.61 -13.88
N ILE A 118 -6.51 -4.53 -14.60
CA ILE A 118 -6.59 -3.16 -14.08
C ILE A 118 -7.94 -2.53 -14.42
N ILE A 119 -8.37 -2.66 -15.67
CA ILE A 119 -9.70 -2.24 -16.11
C ILE A 119 -10.58 -3.48 -16.23
N SER A 120 -11.74 -3.47 -15.56
CA SER A 120 -12.76 -4.50 -15.75
C SER A 120 -13.37 -4.31 -17.14
N SER A 121 -13.07 -5.22 -18.06
CA SER A 121 -13.80 -5.31 -19.32
C SER A 121 -15.24 -5.70 -19.02
N ILE A 122 -16.20 -4.87 -19.43
CA ILE A 122 -17.61 -5.27 -19.51
C ILE A 122 -17.67 -6.32 -20.63
N THR A 123 -17.37 -7.56 -20.29
CA THR A 123 -17.67 -8.68 -21.19
C THR A 123 -19.12 -9.02 -20.88
N GLU A 124 -20.03 -8.33 -21.55
CA GLU A 124 -21.40 -8.80 -21.67
C GLU A 124 -21.33 -10.26 -22.11
N LEU A 125 -21.93 -11.12 -21.31
CA LEU A 125 -22.31 -12.47 -21.67
C LEU A 125 -23.11 -12.38 -22.98
N VAL A 126 -22.45 -12.52 -24.12
CA VAL A 126 -23.15 -12.83 -25.37
C VAL A 126 -23.74 -14.22 -25.17
N PRO A 127 -25.08 -14.38 -25.09
CA PRO A 127 -25.66 -15.71 -25.13
C PRO A 127 -25.45 -16.19 -26.57
N THR A 128 -24.55 -17.15 -26.76
CA THR A 128 -24.53 -17.91 -28.00
C THR A 128 -25.86 -18.63 -28.13
N ALA A 129 -26.60 -18.24 -29.16
CA ALA A 129 -27.83 -18.86 -29.63
C ALA A 129 -27.63 -20.34 -30.02
#